data_AF-A0A4Q5AG95-F1
#
_entry.id   AF-A0A4Q5AG95-F1
#
_cell.length_a   1.000
_cell.length_b   1.000
_cell.length_c   1.000
_cell.angle_alpha   90.00
_cell.angle_beta   90.00
_cell.angle_gamma   90.00
#
_symmetry.space_group_name_H-M   'P 1'
#
loop_
_entity.id
_entity.type
_entity.pdbx_description
1 polymer ?
#
loop_
_entity_poly.entity_id
_entity_poly.type
_entity_poly.pdbx_seq_one_letter_code
_entity_poly.pdbx_strand_id
1 'polypeptide(L)' 'MGQQIDVNHLNIYYGSFLAVEDVNLHIAANKVTAFIGPSGCGKSTVLRTLDRMHEITPGAHCTGEVLL' A
#
# COMPACT_ATOMS: atom_id res chain seq x y z
N MET A 1 -0.04 -16.70 16.21
CA MET A 1 0.02 -17.19 14.82
C MET A 1 0.22 -15.98 13.93
N GLY A 2 1.03 -16.07 12.88
CA GLY A 2 1.24 -14.93 11.98
C GLY A 2 0.03 -14.70 11.08
N GLN A 3 -0.31 -13.45 10.82
CA GLN A 3 -1.33 -13.05 9.84
C GLN A 3 -0.68 -12.74 8.49
N GLN A 4 -1.39 -13.07 7.42
CA GLN A 4 -1.00 -12.67 6.06
C GLN A 4 -1.63 -11.31 5.74
N ILE A 5 -1.13 -10.63 4.71
CA ILE A 5 -1.75 -9.40 4.22
C ILE A 5 -2.08 -9.60 2.76
N ASP A 6 -3.34 -9.42 2.41
CA ASP A 6 -3.82 -9.43 1.02
C ASP A 6 -4.24 -8.02 0.62
N VAL A 7 -3.76 -7.57 -0.53
CA VAL A 7 -4.06 -6.26 -1.11
C VAL A 7 -4.69 -6.49 -2.47
N ASN A 8 -5.91 -5.99 -2.67
CA ASN A 8 -6.68 -6.19 -3.89
C ASN A 8 -7.07 -4.83 -4.49
N HIS A 9 -6.65 -4.61 -5.74
CA HIS A 9 -7.00 -3.43 -6.55
C HIS A 9 -6.80 -2.08 -5.85
N LEU A 10 -5.72 -1.97 -5.07
CA LEU A 10 -5.48 -0.80 -4.23
C LEU A 10 -4.93 0.36 -5.08
N ASN A 11 -5.70 1.44 -5.15
CA ASN A 11 -5.31 2.70 -5.79
C ASN A 11 -5.07 3.76 -4.72
N ILE A 12 -3.93 4.44 -4.77
CA ILE A 12 -3.48 5.36 -3.72
C ILE A 12 -3.31 6.77 -4.29
N TYR A 13 -3.96 7.74 -3.66
CA TYR A 13 -4.05 9.11 -4.15
C TYR A 13 -3.52 10.13 -3.14
N TYR A 14 -2.95 11.23 -3.67
CA TYR A 14 -2.72 12.49 -2.94
C TYR A 14 -3.51 13.60 -3.64
N GLY A 15 -4.61 14.05 -3.03
CA GLY A 15 -5.58 14.90 -3.72
C GLY A 15 -6.12 14.18 -4.95
N SER A 16 -6.05 14.82 -6.13
CA SER A 16 -6.47 14.21 -7.40
C SER A 16 -5.38 13.38 -8.10
N PHE A 17 -4.15 13.33 -7.55
CA PHE A 17 -3.04 12.63 -8.17
C PHE A 17 -3.03 11.15 -7.78
N LEU A 18 -3.20 10.26 -8.76
CA LEU A 18 -3.03 8.81 -8.60
C LEU A 18 -1.53 8.50 -8.50
N ALA A 19 -1.06 8.28 -7.28
CA ALA A 19 0.36 8.10 -6.98
C ALA A 19 0.82 6.64 -7.19
N VAL A 20 -0.06 5.68 -6.92
CA VAL A 20 0.17 4.26 -7.19
C VAL A 20 -1.14 3.65 -7.66
N GLU A 21 -1.08 3.00 -8.82
CA GLU A 21 -2.21 2.42 -9.53
C GLU A 21 -2.27 0.90 -9.32
N ASP A 22 -3.48 0.38 -9.06
CA ASP A 22 -3.88 -1.03 -9.08
C ASP A 22 -2.88 -2.01 -8.41
N VAL A 23 -2.54 -1.76 -7.14
CA VAL A 23 -1.66 -2.64 -6.38
C VAL A 23 -2.39 -3.92 -6.01
N ASN A 24 -1.82 -5.05 -6.40
CA ASN A 24 -2.27 -6.39 -6.04
C ASN A 24 -1.07 -7.14 -5.43
N LEU A 25 -1.18 -7.52 -4.15
CA LEU A 25 -0.05 -8.06 -3.38
C LEU A 25 -0.52 -9.10 -2.37
N HIS A 26 0.28 -10.16 -2.23
CA HIS A 26 0.14 -11.15 -1.17
C HIS A 26 1.42 -11.17 -0.31
N ILE A 27 1.29 -10.84 0.97
CA ILE A 27 2.38 -10.89 1.96
C ILE A 27 2.12 -12.07 2.89
N ALA A 28 2.94 -13.11 2.75
CA ALA A 28 2.82 -14.30 3.56
C ALA A 28 3.18 -14.05 5.04
N ALA A 29 2.43 -14.70 5.94
CA ALA A 29 2.69 -14.68 7.37
C ALA A 29 4.12 -15.16 7.70
N ASN A 30 4.79 -14.46 8.62
CA ASN A 30 6.14 -14.80 9.10
C ASN A 30 7.22 -14.81 8.00
N LYS A 31 7.07 -13.97 6.96
CA LYS A 31 8.07 -13.78 5.91
C LYS A 31 8.55 -12.34 5.88
N VAL A 32 9.83 -12.18 5.54
CA VAL A 32 10.41 -10.87 5.24
C VAL A 32 10.14 -10.57 3.77
N THR A 33 9.40 -9.50 3.51
CA THR A 33 9.08 -9.01 2.16
C THR A 33 9.75 -7.66 1.94
N ALA A 34 10.44 -7.50 0.81
CA ALA A 34 11.12 -6.25 0.45
C ALA A 34 10.46 -5.59 -0.77
N PHE A 35 10.23 -4.28 -0.69
CA PHE A 35 9.79 -3.46 -1.82
C PHE A 35 11.03 -2.83 -2.47
N ILE A 36 11.34 -3.19 -3.72
CA ILE A 36 12.53 -2.71 -4.44
C ILE A 36 12.11 -2.03 -5.73
N GLY A 37 12.76 -0.91 -6.06
CA GLY A 37 12.46 -0.11 -7.25
C GLY A 37 13.12 1.28 -7.19
N PRO A 38 13.15 2.03 -8.31
CA PRO A 38 13.81 3.34 -8.41
C PRO A 38 13.15 4.40 -7.51
N SER A 39 13.84 5.52 -7.30
CA SER A 39 13.24 6.63 -6.54
C SER A 39 11.94 7.12 -7.21
N GLY A 40 10.94 7.49 -6.41
CA GLY A 40 9.65 7.98 -6.91
C GLY A 40 8.65 6.91 -7.38
N CYS A 41 9.01 5.62 -7.42
CA CYS A 41 8.11 4.56 -7.93
C CYS A 41 6.99 4.11 -6.97
N GLY A 42 6.71 4.84 -5.88
CA GLY A 42 5.56 4.53 -5.01
C GLY A 42 5.79 3.56 -3.84
N LYS A 43 7.00 3.01 -3.63
CA LYS A 43 7.29 2.05 -2.53
C LYS A 43 6.81 2.53 -1.15
N SER A 44 7.24 3.72 -0.74
CA SER A 44 6.87 4.28 0.57
C SER A 44 5.39 4.64 0.64
N THR A 45 4.75 4.91 -0.50
CA THR A 45 3.31 5.19 -0.58
C THR A 45 2.50 3.92 -0.31
N VAL A 46 2.88 2.78 -0.90
CA VAL A 46 2.27 1.47 -0.58
C VAL A 46 2.51 1.11 0.89
N LEU A 47 3.76 1.19 1.37
CA LEU A 47 4.09 0.83 2.76
C LEU A 47 3.30 1.66 3.78
N ARG A 48 3.19 2.99 3.57
CA ARG A 48 2.40 3.88 4.44
C ARG A 48 0.91 3.58 4.39
N THR A 49 0.41 3.06 3.27
CA THR A 49 -1.00 2.66 3.16
C THR A 49 -1.26 1.40 3.98
N LEU A 50 -0.36 0.40 3.92
CA LEU A 50 -0.45 -0.82 4.73
C LEU A 50 -0.35 -0.55 6.23
N ASP A 51 0.52 0.38 6.65
CA ASP A 51 0.67 0.78 8.05
C ASP A 51 -0.29 1.93 8.46
N ARG A 52 -1.31 2.21 7.64
CA ARG A 52 -2.36 3.23 7.85
C ARG A 52 -1.90 4.68 8.03
N MET A 53 -0.59 4.95 7.96
CA MET A 53 0.00 6.29 7.93
C MET A 53 -0.52 7.16 6.77
N HIS A 54 -1.06 6.54 5.72
CA HIS A 54 -1.70 7.27 4.62
C HIS A 54 -2.97 8.01 5.08
N GLU A 55 -3.73 7.48 6.04
CA GLU A 55 -5.01 8.06 6.51
C GLU A 55 -4.84 9.40 7.25
N ILE A 56 -3.68 9.62 7.86
CA ILE A 56 -3.38 10.86 8.60
C ILE A 56 -2.75 11.94 7.71
N THR A 57 -2.48 11.64 6.44
CA THR A 57 -1.90 12.60 5.50
C THR A 57 -3.03 13.45 4.89
N PRO A 58 -2.98 14.80 4.98
CA PRO A 58 -4.04 15.65 4.44
C PRO A 58 -4.25 15.43 2.94
N GLY A 59 -5.51 15.22 2.53
CA GLY A 59 -5.92 15.02 1.14
C GLY A 59 -5.55 13.65 0.56
N ALA A 60 -4.91 12.77 1.34
CA ALA A 60 -4.60 11.42 0.93
C ALA A 60 -5.83 10.52 1.09
N HIS A 61 -6.05 9.66 0.10
CA HIS A 61 -7.10 8.65 0.14
C HIS A 61 -6.68 7.42 -0.67
N CYS A 62 -7.41 6.33 -0.50
CA CYS A 62 -7.23 5.13 -1.31
C CYS A 62 -8.58 4.46 -1.59
N THR A 63 -8.60 3.62 -2.63
CA THR A 63 -9.73 2.74 -2.96
C THR A 63 -9.19 1.32 -3.18
N GLY A 64 -10.04 0.30 -3.06
CA GLY A 64 -9.62 -1.10 -3.03
C GLY A 64 -9.59 -1.64 -1.60
N GLU A 65 -8.93 -2.78 -1.40
CA GLU A 65 -8.98 -3.52 -0.13
C GLU A 65 -7.59 -3.88 0.40
N VAL A 66 -7.45 -3.81 1.73
CA VAL A 66 -6.32 -4.35 2.49
C VAL A 66 -6.89 -5.25 3.58
N LEU A 67 -6.56 -6.54 3.52
CA LEU A 67 -7.10 -7.61 4.37
C LEU A 67 -5.99 -8.24 5.24
N LEU A 68 -6.31 -8.62 6.48
CA LEU A 68 -5.39 -9.18 7.50
C LEU A 68 -5.78 -10.61 7.94
#